data_AF-A0A497R3Y3-F1
#
_entry.id   AF-A0A497R3Y3-F1
#
_cell.length_a   1.000
_cell.length_b   1.000
_cell.length_c   1.000
_cell.angle_alpha   90.00
_cell.angle_beta   90.00
_cell.angle_gamma   90.00
#
_symmetry.space_group_name_H-M   'P 1'
#
loop_
_entity.id
_entity.type
_entity.pdbx_description
1 polymer ?
#
loop_
_entity_poly.entity_id
_entity_poly.type
_entity_poly.pdbx_seq_one_letter_code
_entity_poly.pdbx_strand_id
1 'polypeptide(L)'
;MNYLSIIYSGISLVIILTSMSIIFAKQWSLKNTAVLFFFLMELLVSLWIISDLLQVITSKPSDGPYSTPYYFAISSTITIALAMVFSGLFINSLTYQEKIKQFMVYIICAFVGGVIALTLSTKAVYVTYDSNLEFSKLHANIGWIVCLAGGVLLSGSLFLVHLIRQHKLIGKEYRLGTRIMIAGVIIGFYFSIIFYAMRYFKFFGKSFLHAELIAASVGLILLTIGMVTGKKKALYGSSIVISINIYNKHGLNLYQGFLSSPHYINEHLVSGVATAIAAFGSEIVGEEVFPKEIDLGDYSLILVKKSNFSGFICCKYPTIQIHRGLRNIMENFDEKMNYEEVSKLVSKFLPYGLPKKIPIDLTYKIGLQQKEMVAQKVNLEKEQTETLEQTESSLDTSTIDFN
;
A
#
# COMPACT_ATOMS: atom_id res chain seq x y z
N MET A 1 -22.45 32.44 -17.90
CA MET A 1 -21.18 31.92 -17.34
C MET A 1 -21.15 30.40 -17.13
N ASN A 2 -22.31 29.74 -17.14
CA ASN A 2 -22.44 28.27 -17.13
C ASN A 2 -21.56 27.57 -18.19
N TYR A 3 -21.30 28.21 -19.33
CA TYR A 3 -20.43 27.66 -20.38
C TYR A 3 -19.01 27.34 -19.90
N LEU A 4 -18.40 28.15 -19.04
CA LEU A 4 -17.04 27.90 -18.53
C LEU A 4 -17.03 26.65 -17.64
N SER A 5 -18.02 26.53 -16.75
CA SER A 5 -18.21 25.34 -15.91
C SER A 5 -18.51 24.10 -16.75
N ILE A 6 -19.35 24.20 -17.79
CA ILE A 6 -19.65 23.10 -18.70
C ILE A 6 -18.38 22.65 -19.44
N ILE A 7 -17.55 23.61 -19.90
CA ILE A 7 -16.26 23.32 -20.54
C ILE A 7 -15.31 22.63 -19.56
N TYR A 8 -15.20 23.14 -18.33
CA TYR A 8 -14.34 22.56 -17.30
C TYR A 8 -14.77 21.13 -16.95
N SER A 9 -16.06 20.89 -16.73
CA SER A 9 -16.61 19.56 -16.49
C SER A 9 -16.42 18.63 -17.70
N GLY A 10 -16.63 19.12 -18.91
CA GLY A 10 -16.44 18.36 -20.15
C GLY A 10 -14.99 17.91 -20.34
N ILE A 11 -14.02 18.83 -20.21
CA ILE A 11 -12.58 18.52 -20.26
C ILE A 11 -12.22 17.53 -19.15
N SER A 12 -12.70 17.77 -17.92
CA SER A 12 -12.43 16.92 -16.76
C SER A 12 -12.93 15.49 -16.96
N LEU A 13 -14.12 15.33 -17.57
CA LEU A 13 -14.69 14.03 -17.94
C LEU A 13 -13.86 13.31 -19.00
N VAL A 14 -13.44 13.99 -20.07
CA VAL A 14 -12.59 13.40 -21.11
C VAL A 14 -11.29 12.87 -20.52
N ILE A 15 -10.64 13.65 -19.64
CA ILE A 15 -9.41 13.26 -18.95
C ILE A 15 -9.64 12.01 -18.09
N ILE A 16 -10.70 11.98 -17.26
CA ILE A 16 -10.96 10.85 -16.37
C ILE A 16 -11.37 9.60 -17.14
N LEU A 17 -12.23 9.72 -18.15
CA LEU A 17 -12.64 8.56 -18.97
C LEU A 17 -11.44 7.94 -19.70
N THR A 18 -10.50 8.77 -20.16
CA THR A 18 -9.23 8.31 -20.72
C THR A 18 -8.41 7.56 -19.67
N SER A 19 -8.27 8.13 -18.47
CA SER A 19 -7.58 7.51 -17.33
C SER A 19 -8.19 6.15 -16.94
N MET A 20 -9.52 6.11 -16.78
CA MET A 20 -10.29 4.92 -16.44
C MET A 20 -10.10 3.80 -17.46
N SER A 21 -10.07 4.12 -18.75
CA SER A 21 -9.85 3.13 -19.80
C SER A 21 -8.47 2.46 -19.67
N ILE A 22 -7.43 3.24 -19.35
CA ILE A 22 -6.07 2.74 -19.10
C ILE A 22 -6.04 1.84 -17.86
N ILE A 23 -6.66 2.28 -16.76
CA ILE A 23 -6.70 1.53 -15.50
C ILE A 23 -7.54 0.26 -15.62
N PHE A 24 -8.66 0.30 -16.34
CA PHE A 24 -9.51 -0.87 -16.58
C PHE A 24 -8.75 -1.98 -17.31
N ALA A 25 -8.03 -1.63 -18.39
CA ALA A 25 -7.17 -2.57 -19.10
C ALA A 25 -6.11 -3.19 -18.17
N LYS A 26 -5.55 -2.38 -17.27
CA LYS A 26 -4.56 -2.84 -16.28
C LYS A 26 -5.17 -3.71 -15.19
N GLN A 27 -6.38 -3.42 -14.74
CA GLN A 27 -7.11 -4.23 -13.76
C GLN A 27 -7.42 -5.62 -14.31
N TRP A 28 -7.85 -5.68 -15.58
CA TRP A 28 -8.11 -6.93 -16.28
C TRP A 28 -6.86 -7.84 -16.31
N SER A 29 -5.68 -7.24 -16.50
CA SER A 29 -4.41 -7.95 -16.50
C SER A 29 -3.92 -8.38 -15.11
N LEU A 30 -4.01 -7.50 -14.11
CA LEU A 30 -3.37 -7.70 -12.81
C LEU A 30 -4.26 -8.38 -11.76
N LYS A 31 -5.59 -8.33 -11.92
CA LYS A 31 -6.58 -8.82 -10.93
C LYS A 31 -6.25 -8.39 -9.49
N ASN A 32 -5.91 -7.11 -9.32
CA ASN A 32 -5.45 -6.58 -8.04
C ASN A 32 -6.53 -5.77 -7.32
N THR A 33 -6.69 -5.98 -6.02
CA THR A 33 -7.58 -5.19 -5.17
C THR A 33 -7.19 -3.71 -5.10
N ALA A 34 -5.90 -3.37 -5.10
CA ALA A 34 -5.51 -1.95 -5.11
C ALA A 34 -5.95 -1.24 -6.40
N VAL A 35 -5.72 -1.86 -7.56
CA VAL A 35 -6.13 -1.29 -8.85
C VAL A 35 -7.65 -1.21 -8.95
N LEU A 36 -8.40 -2.15 -8.36
CA LEU A 36 -9.86 -2.05 -8.20
C LEU A 36 -10.28 -0.82 -7.38
N PHE A 37 -9.68 -0.59 -6.20
CA PHE A 37 -10.01 0.57 -5.38
C PHE A 37 -9.66 1.89 -6.08
N PHE A 38 -8.54 1.94 -6.80
CA PHE A 38 -8.19 3.09 -7.62
C PHE A 38 -9.21 3.34 -8.74
N PHE A 39 -9.65 2.29 -9.45
CA PHE A 39 -10.69 2.38 -10.46
C PHE A 39 -12.03 2.87 -9.88
N LEU A 40 -12.45 2.35 -8.72
CA LEU A 40 -13.67 2.78 -8.05
C LEU A 40 -13.59 4.25 -7.61
N MET A 41 -12.42 4.71 -7.17
CA MET A 41 -12.17 6.13 -6.90
C MET A 41 -12.36 6.99 -8.16
N GLU A 42 -11.78 6.60 -9.32
CA GLU A 42 -11.97 7.33 -10.58
C GLU A 42 -13.44 7.34 -11.04
N LEU A 43 -14.14 6.21 -10.92
CA LEU A 43 -15.56 6.11 -11.22
C LEU A 43 -16.37 7.10 -10.36
N LEU A 44 -16.10 7.17 -9.06
CA LEU A 44 -16.81 8.08 -8.17
C LEU A 44 -16.50 9.56 -8.47
N VAL A 45 -15.26 9.89 -8.85
CA VAL A 45 -14.93 11.26 -9.31
C VAL A 45 -15.63 11.60 -10.63
N SER A 46 -15.78 10.65 -11.55
CA SER A 46 -16.56 10.88 -12.78
C SER A 46 -18.05 11.13 -12.47
N LEU A 47 -18.63 10.37 -11.54
CA LEU A 47 -20.01 10.58 -11.08
C LEU A 47 -20.18 11.91 -10.36
N TRP A 48 -19.17 12.38 -9.63
CA TRP A 48 -19.14 13.72 -9.05
C TRP A 48 -19.24 14.79 -10.15
N ILE A 49 -18.37 14.72 -11.17
CA ILE A 49 -18.38 15.69 -12.28
C ILE A 49 -19.71 15.67 -13.05
N ILE A 50 -20.27 14.49 -13.32
CA ILE A 50 -21.57 14.35 -13.99
C ILE A 50 -22.67 14.99 -13.14
N SER A 51 -22.66 14.75 -11.83
CA SER A 51 -23.65 15.32 -10.92
C SER A 51 -23.56 16.85 -10.87
N ASP A 52 -22.36 17.42 -10.77
CA ASP A 52 -22.14 18.87 -10.84
C ASP A 52 -22.59 19.46 -12.19
N LEU A 53 -22.29 18.77 -13.30
CA LEU A 53 -22.72 19.21 -14.64
C LEU A 53 -24.25 19.21 -14.76
N LEU A 54 -24.92 18.15 -14.29
CA LEU A 54 -26.38 18.05 -14.29
C LEU A 54 -27.01 19.11 -13.39
N GLN A 55 -26.41 19.40 -12.24
CA GLN A 55 -26.83 20.52 -11.38
C GLN A 55 -26.81 21.84 -12.16
N VAL A 56 -25.71 22.16 -12.86
CA VAL A 56 -25.58 23.40 -13.64
C VAL A 56 -26.59 23.45 -14.80
N ILE A 57 -26.74 22.37 -15.57
CA ILE A 57 -27.63 22.32 -16.74
C ILE A 57 -29.11 22.40 -16.33
N THR A 58 -29.49 21.78 -15.21
CA THR A 58 -30.89 21.72 -14.77
C THR A 58 -31.32 22.89 -13.90
N SER A 59 -30.37 23.73 -13.47
CA SER A 59 -30.65 24.91 -12.64
C SER A 59 -31.47 25.97 -13.37
N LYS A 60 -32.53 26.45 -12.72
CA LYS A 60 -33.41 27.51 -13.20
C LYS A 60 -33.66 28.56 -12.10
N PRO A 61 -33.93 29.82 -12.46
CA PRO A 61 -34.24 30.87 -11.48
C PRO A 61 -35.46 30.59 -10.60
N SER A 62 -36.39 29.76 -11.07
CA SER A 62 -37.60 29.33 -10.35
C SER A 62 -37.34 28.21 -9.33
N ASP A 63 -36.10 27.73 -9.22
CA ASP A 63 -35.78 26.58 -8.39
C ASP A 63 -35.84 26.93 -6.90
N GLY A 64 -36.75 26.26 -6.21
CA GLY A 64 -36.81 26.26 -4.76
C GLY A 64 -35.70 25.41 -4.11
N PRO A 65 -35.64 25.39 -2.76
CA PRO A 65 -34.54 24.78 -2.02
C PRO A 65 -34.37 23.26 -2.13
N TYR A 66 -35.39 22.55 -2.64
CA TYR A 66 -35.41 21.09 -2.82
C TYR A 66 -35.76 20.68 -4.26
N SER A 67 -35.40 21.53 -5.22
CA SER A 67 -35.56 21.32 -6.66
C SER A 67 -34.60 20.25 -7.23
N THR A 68 -34.74 19.87 -8.49
CA THR A 68 -33.87 18.87 -9.14
C THR A 68 -32.35 19.11 -8.93
N PRO A 69 -31.82 20.34 -9.02
CA PRO A 69 -30.40 20.63 -8.71
C PRO A 69 -29.97 20.27 -7.29
N TYR A 70 -30.87 20.26 -6.31
CA TYR A 70 -30.58 19.85 -4.94
C TYR A 70 -30.14 18.38 -4.88
N TYR A 71 -30.85 17.49 -5.56
CA TYR A 71 -30.51 16.06 -5.58
C TYR A 71 -29.20 15.79 -6.30
N PHE A 72 -28.91 16.54 -7.36
CA PHE A 72 -27.61 16.46 -8.04
C PHE A 72 -26.46 16.97 -7.16
N ALA A 73 -26.66 18.05 -6.42
CA ALA A 73 -25.65 18.55 -5.49
C ALA A 73 -25.37 17.57 -4.32
N ILE A 74 -26.40 16.89 -3.82
CA ILE A 74 -26.24 15.80 -2.84
C ILE A 74 -25.46 14.64 -3.45
N SER A 75 -25.85 14.18 -4.64
CA SER A 75 -25.17 13.09 -5.35
C SER A 75 -23.69 13.39 -5.57
N SER A 76 -23.39 14.61 -6.02
CA SER A 76 -22.04 15.15 -6.16
C SER A 76 -21.24 15.04 -4.86
N THR A 77 -21.82 15.48 -3.75
CA THR A 77 -21.17 15.43 -2.43
C THR A 77 -20.94 14.00 -1.94
N ILE A 78 -21.92 13.12 -2.08
CA ILE A 78 -21.80 11.72 -1.63
C ILE A 78 -20.74 10.99 -2.46
N THR A 79 -20.72 11.18 -3.77
CA THR A 79 -19.76 10.52 -4.65
C THR A 79 -18.32 10.95 -4.38
N ILE A 80 -18.06 12.25 -4.16
CA ILE A 80 -16.71 12.70 -3.77
C ILE A 80 -16.32 12.20 -2.38
N ALA A 81 -17.23 12.16 -1.42
CA ALA A 81 -16.96 11.65 -0.07
C ALA A 81 -16.62 10.14 -0.11
N LEU A 82 -17.34 9.35 -0.92
CA LEU A 82 -17.02 7.94 -1.15
C LEU A 82 -15.67 7.78 -1.88
N ALA A 83 -15.33 8.66 -2.83
CA ALA A 83 -14.04 8.62 -3.51
C ALA A 83 -12.87 8.74 -2.52
N MET A 84 -13.02 9.55 -1.45
CA MET A 84 -12.03 9.65 -0.38
C MET A 84 -11.86 8.35 0.40
N VAL A 85 -12.96 7.63 0.68
CA VAL A 85 -12.89 6.30 1.32
C VAL A 85 -12.10 5.34 0.45
N PHE A 86 -12.40 5.29 -0.86
CA PHE A 86 -11.67 4.43 -1.79
C PHE A 86 -10.20 4.82 -1.96
N SER A 87 -9.86 6.10 -1.83
CA SER A 87 -8.47 6.55 -1.74
C SER A 87 -7.77 6.00 -0.49
N GLY A 88 -8.43 6.04 0.68
CA GLY A 88 -7.93 5.43 1.91
C GLY A 88 -7.76 3.91 1.80
N LEU A 89 -8.75 3.21 1.24
CA LEU A 89 -8.70 1.76 0.99
C LEU A 89 -7.61 1.39 -0.02
N PHE A 90 -7.42 2.21 -1.05
CA PHE A 90 -6.33 2.07 -2.00
C PHE A 90 -4.98 2.09 -1.26
N ILE A 91 -4.70 3.15 -0.49
CA ILE A 91 -3.44 3.28 0.27
C ILE A 91 -3.25 2.12 1.25
N ASN A 92 -4.32 1.72 1.95
CA ASN A 92 -4.26 0.61 2.91
C ASN A 92 -3.91 -0.71 2.20
N SER A 93 -4.47 -0.95 1.02
CA SER A 93 -4.16 -2.16 0.24
C SER A 93 -2.70 -2.26 -0.22
N LEU A 94 -1.96 -1.15 -0.23
CA LEU A 94 -0.54 -1.10 -0.60
C LEU A 94 0.42 -1.44 0.55
N THR A 95 -0.05 -1.66 1.78
CA THR A 95 0.80 -1.94 2.96
C THR A 95 0.09 -2.73 4.06
N TYR A 96 0.70 -3.80 4.58
CA TYR A 96 0.09 -4.68 5.60
C TYR A 96 0.45 -4.33 7.06
N GLN A 97 1.35 -3.38 7.35
CA GLN A 97 1.62 -2.97 8.75
C GLN A 97 0.43 -2.22 9.36
N GLU A 98 -0.20 -2.83 10.38
CA GLU A 98 -1.66 -2.86 10.51
C GLU A 98 -2.29 -1.91 11.55
N LYS A 99 -1.63 -1.53 12.65
CA LYS A 99 -2.38 -0.85 13.75
C LYS A 99 -2.63 0.65 13.55
N ILE A 100 -1.64 1.39 13.04
CA ILE A 100 -1.80 2.85 12.82
C ILE A 100 -2.73 3.14 11.63
N LYS A 101 -2.83 2.23 10.66
CA LYS A 101 -3.57 2.46 9.41
C LYS A 101 -5.06 2.12 9.49
N GLN A 102 -5.45 1.10 10.25
CA GLN A 102 -6.88 0.83 10.51
C GLN A 102 -7.53 2.02 11.23
N PHE A 103 -6.85 2.58 12.24
CA PHE A 103 -7.30 3.81 12.91
C PHE A 103 -7.50 4.98 11.94
N MET A 104 -6.57 5.18 11.01
CA MET A 104 -6.70 6.22 9.97
C MET A 104 -7.87 5.98 9.02
N VAL A 105 -8.17 4.71 8.66
CA VAL A 105 -9.36 4.37 7.88
C VAL A 105 -10.64 4.66 8.67
N TYR A 106 -10.68 4.36 9.98
CA TYR A 106 -11.82 4.72 10.82
C TYR A 106 -12.01 6.24 10.90
N ILE A 107 -10.93 7.02 11.02
CA ILE A 107 -11.00 8.47 10.99
C ILE A 107 -11.54 8.96 9.64
N ILE A 108 -11.04 8.45 8.50
CA ILE A 108 -11.57 8.81 7.17
C ILE A 108 -13.07 8.47 7.08
N CYS A 109 -13.47 7.28 7.52
CA CYS A 109 -14.88 6.88 7.55
C CYS A 109 -15.71 7.77 8.47
N ALA A 110 -15.17 8.25 9.60
CA ALA A 110 -15.87 9.19 10.47
C ALA A 110 -16.05 10.56 9.82
N PHE A 111 -15.02 11.11 9.17
CA PHE A 111 -15.12 12.36 8.41
C PHE A 111 -16.13 12.22 7.26
N VAL A 112 -16.05 11.14 6.47
CA VAL A 112 -16.96 10.88 5.35
C VAL A 112 -18.38 10.63 5.82
N GLY A 113 -18.56 9.83 6.87
CA GLY A 113 -19.86 9.58 7.49
C GLY A 113 -20.49 10.87 8.03
N GLY A 114 -19.67 11.75 8.61
CA GLY A 114 -20.07 13.10 9.00
C GLY A 114 -20.51 13.96 7.83
N VAL A 115 -19.74 13.99 6.73
CA VAL A 115 -20.15 14.69 5.49
C VAL A 115 -21.47 14.15 4.97
N ILE A 116 -21.62 12.83 4.82
CA ILE A 116 -22.85 12.21 4.29
C ILE A 116 -24.04 12.53 5.20
N ALA A 117 -23.90 12.35 6.51
CA ALA A 117 -24.98 12.64 7.48
C ALA A 117 -25.40 14.12 7.45
N LEU A 118 -24.44 15.04 7.37
CA LEU A 118 -24.71 16.48 7.26
C LEU A 118 -25.30 16.84 5.89
N THR A 119 -24.88 16.18 4.81
CA THR A 119 -25.41 16.40 3.46
C THR A 119 -26.88 15.99 3.35
N LEU A 120 -27.27 14.92 4.04
CA LEU A 120 -28.66 14.46 4.09
C LEU A 120 -29.53 15.29 5.06
N SER A 121 -28.92 16.15 5.88
CA SER A 121 -29.65 17.01 6.81
C SER A 121 -30.04 18.33 6.15
N THR A 122 -31.34 18.54 6.00
CA THR A 122 -31.92 19.79 5.47
C THR A 122 -31.61 21.04 6.31
N LYS A 123 -31.16 20.85 7.57
CA LYS A 123 -30.71 21.95 8.44
C LYS A 123 -29.25 22.33 8.22
N ALA A 124 -28.44 21.41 7.69
CA ALA A 124 -27.00 21.61 7.52
C ALA A 124 -26.66 22.04 6.09
N VAL A 125 -27.50 21.66 5.12
CA VAL A 125 -27.28 21.93 3.69
C VAL A 125 -28.59 22.30 3.00
N TYR A 126 -28.56 23.37 2.20
CA TYR A 126 -29.67 23.74 1.30
C TYR A 126 -29.09 24.29 -0.02
N VAL A 127 -29.90 24.28 -1.08
CA VAL A 127 -29.49 24.79 -2.40
C VAL A 127 -30.36 25.98 -2.77
N THR A 128 -29.77 27.07 -3.27
CA THR A 128 -30.52 28.24 -3.75
C THR A 128 -29.91 28.79 -5.04
N TYR A 129 -30.75 29.31 -5.93
CA TYR A 129 -30.29 29.94 -7.16
C TYR A 129 -29.44 31.19 -6.88
N ASP A 130 -28.22 31.22 -7.40
CA ASP A 130 -27.33 32.38 -7.32
C ASP A 130 -27.34 33.12 -8.66
N SER A 131 -27.97 34.29 -8.69
CA SER A 131 -28.10 35.12 -9.89
C SER A 131 -26.76 35.61 -10.44
N ASN A 132 -25.69 35.66 -9.62
CA ASN A 132 -24.37 36.06 -10.08
C ASN A 132 -23.62 34.94 -10.80
N LEU A 133 -23.96 33.70 -10.48
CA LEU A 133 -23.34 32.50 -11.03
C LEU A 133 -24.21 31.81 -12.08
N GLU A 134 -25.51 32.17 -12.16
CA GLU A 134 -26.52 31.63 -13.08
C GLU A 134 -26.85 30.14 -12.85
N PHE A 135 -26.64 29.63 -11.63
CA PHE A 135 -27.01 28.27 -11.24
C PHE A 135 -27.32 28.13 -9.75
N SER A 136 -27.93 27.01 -9.38
CA SER A 136 -28.31 26.68 -8.01
C SER A 136 -27.10 26.25 -7.18
N LYS A 137 -26.69 27.06 -6.20
CA LYS A 137 -25.51 26.85 -5.36
C LYS A 137 -25.86 26.13 -4.06
N LEU A 138 -25.00 25.18 -3.68
CA LEU A 138 -25.03 24.54 -2.36
C LEU A 138 -24.52 25.50 -1.28
N HIS A 139 -25.34 25.71 -0.26
CA HIS A 139 -24.97 26.37 0.98
C HIS A 139 -24.86 25.32 2.08
N ALA A 140 -23.70 25.29 2.74
CA ALA A 140 -23.39 24.31 3.77
C ALA A 140 -22.93 25.01 5.05
N ASN A 141 -23.22 24.40 6.20
CA ASN A 141 -22.73 24.90 7.48
C ASN A 141 -21.21 24.68 7.64
N ILE A 142 -20.62 25.36 8.63
CA ILE A 142 -19.17 25.28 8.89
C ILE A 142 -18.73 23.84 9.21
N GLY A 143 -19.56 23.06 9.90
CA GLY A 143 -19.26 21.67 10.25
C GLY A 143 -19.09 20.79 9.03
N TRP A 144 -19.96 20.94 8.03
CA TRP A 144 -19.89 20.22 6.76
C TRP A 144 -18.62 20.57 6.01
N ILE A 145 -18.26 21.87 5.96
CA ILE A 145 -17.04 22.34 5.27
C ILE A 145 -15.79 21.75 5.94
N VAL A 146 -15.74 21.78 7.27
CA VAL A 146 -14.63 21.20 8.05
C VAL A 146 -14.54 19.69 7.81
N CYS A 147 -15.67 18.98 7.79
CA CYS A 147 -15.67 17.54 7.55
C CYS A 147 -15.18 17.20 6.13
N LEU A 148 -15.64 17.93 5.10
CA LEU A 148 -15.24 17.70 3.72
C LEU A 148 -13.77 18.05 3.49
N ALA A 149 -13.35 19.26 3.85
CA ALA A 149 -11.97 19.70 3.67
C ALA A 149 -10.99 18.86 4.51
N GLY A 150 -11.37 18.51 5.74
CA GLY A 150 -10.61 17.60 6.60
C GLY A 150 -10.45 16.22 5.97
N GLY A 151 -11.52 15.65 5.39
CA GLY A 151 -11.47 14.37 4.68
C GLY A 151 -10.53 14.39 3.46
N VAL A 152 -10.57 15.44 2.65
CA VAL A 152 -9.69 15.61 1.48
C VAL A 152 -8.22 15.75 1.93
N LEU A 153 -7.95 16.64 2.90
CA LEU A 153 -6.59 16.86 3.40
C LEU A 153 -6.00 15.61 4.04
N LEU A 154 -6.78 14.89 4.84
CA LEU A 154 -6.33 13.66 5.49
C LEU A 154 -6.01 12.58 4.44
N SER A 155 -6.92 12.35 3.49
CA SER A 155 -6.72 11.35 2.43
C SER A 155 -5.50 11.69 1.57
N GLY A 156 -5.37 12.95 1.15
CA GLY A 156 -4.22 13.44 0.38
C GLY A 156 -2.90 13.36 1.13
N SER A 157 -2.89 13.70 2.43
CA SER A 157 -1.70 13.61 3.29
C SER A 157 -1.24 12.16 3.47
N LEU A 158 -2.16 11.23 3.72
CA LEU A 158 -1.85 9.80 3.83
C LEU A 158 -1.28 9.25 2.53
N PHE A 159 -1.86 9.65 1.39
CA PHE A 159 -1.38 9.25 0.07
C PHE A 159 0.04 9.77 -0.18
N LEU A 160 0.28 11.05 0.13
CA LEU A 160 1.57 11.70 -0.06
C LEU A 160 2.67 11.06 0.82
N VAL A 161 2.38 10.81 2.10
CA VAL A 161 3.31 10.13 3.02
C VAL A 161 3.67 8.74 2.49
N HIS A 162 2.69 8.00 1.99
CA HIS A 162 2.93 6.69 1.38
C HIS A 162 3.88 6.79 0.17
N LEU A 163 3.61 7.70 -0.76
CA LEU A 163 4.42 7.86 -1.97
C LEU A 163 5.83 8.37 -1.66
N ILE A 164 6.01 9.26 -0.68
CA ILE A 164 7.35 9.73 -0.25
C ILE A 164 8.15 8.55 0.33
N ARG A 165 7.54 7.73 1.17
CA ARG A 165 8.20 6.53 1.71
C ARG A 165 8.57 5.57 0.59
N GLN A 166 7.66 5.34 -0.35
CA GLN A 166 7.91 4.50 -1.51
C GLN A 166 9.06 5.05 -2.37
N HIS A 167 9.09 6.36 -2.63
CA HIS A 167 10.15 7.00 -3.42
C HIS A 167 11.55 6.75 -2.85
N LYS A 168 11.68 6.71 -1.52
CA LYS A 168 12.94 6.41 -0.83
C LYS A 168 13.39 4.95 -1.01
N LEU A 169 12.44 4.03 -1.13
CA LEU A 169 12.70 2.58 -1.18
C LEU A 169 12.91 2.05 -2.60
N ILE A 170 12.32 2.67 -3.62
CA ILE A 170 12.43 2.18 -5.00
C ILE A 170 13.76 2.53 -5.66
N GLY A 171 14.21 1.64 -6.55
CA GLY A 171 15.39 1.84 -7.40
C GLY A 171 15.25 3.08 -8.29
N LYS A 172 16.40 3.70 -8.66
CA LYS A 172 16.47 4.96 -9.42
C LYS A 172 15.63 4.92 -10.70
N GLU A 173 15.60 3.79 -11.39
CA GLU A 173 14.86 3.56 -12.64
C GLU A 173 13.33 3.71 -12.52
N TYR A 174 12.74 3.56 -11.32
CA TYR A 174 11.28 3.71 -11.10
C TYR A 174 10.89 5.05 -10.46
N ARG A 175 11.87 5.86 -10.06
CA ARG A 175 11.63 7.11 -9.31
C ARG A 175 10.81 8.14 -10.07
N LEU A 176 10.89 8.13 -11.40
CA LEU A 176 10.09 9.01 -12.25
C LEU A 176 8.59 8.78 -12.04
N GLY A 177 8.15 7.51 -12.06
CA GLY A 177 6.74 7.17 -11.85
C GLY A 177 6.20 7.70 -10.53
N THR A 178 6.94 7.51 -9.42
CA THR A 178 6.52 7.99 -8.10
C THR A 178 6.55 9.51 -7.97
N ARG A 179 7.46 10.22 -8.65
CA ARG A 179 7.46 11.69 -8.70
C ARG A 179 6.21 12.22 -9.41
N ILE A 180 5.83 11.60 -10.53
CA ILE A 180 4.59 11.94 -11.25
C ILE A 180 3.38 11.69 -10.35
N MET A 181 3.34 10.56 -9.62
CA MET A 181 2.26 10.29 -8.67
C MET A 181 2.21 11.32 -7.53
N ILE A 182 3.35 11.73 -6.98
CA ILE A 182 3.41 12.78 -5.94
C ILE A 182 2.83 14.10 -6.47
N ALA A 183 3.22 14.51 -7.68
CA ALA A 183 2.65 15.69 -8.31
C ALA A 183 1.13 15.55 -8.52
N GLY A 184 0.68 14.36 -8.93
CA GLY A 184 -0.74 14.02 -9.05
C GLY A 184 -1.52 14.17 -7.75
N VAL A 185 -0.98 13.69 -6.62
CA VAL A 185 -1.61 13.89 -5.29
C VAL A 185 -1.65 15.38 -4.91
N ILE A 186 -0.55 16.11 -5.13
CA ILE A 186 -0.49 17.55 -4.81
C ILE A 186 -1.56 18.32 -5.58
N ILE A 187 -1.64 18.10 -6.89
CA ILE A 187 -2.62 18.77 -7.76
C ILE A 187 -4.05 18.31 -7.42
N GLY A 188 -4.29 17.00 -7.36
CA GLY A 188 -5.64 16.45 -7.19
C GLY A 188 -6.28 16.69 -5.83
N PHE A 189 -5.48 16.78 -4.75
CA PHE A 189 -6.03 16.99 -3.41
C PHE A 189 -5.87 18.43 -2.93
N TYR A 190 -4.68 19.02 -3.07
CA TYR A 190 -4.39 20.33 -2.48
C TYR A 190 -4.83 21.47 -3.40
N PHE A 191 -4.53 21.38 -4.70
CA PHE A 191 -4.98 22.43 -5.63
C PHE A 191 -6.50 22.41 -5.81
N SER A 192 -7.14 21.23 -5.76
CA SER A 192 -8.60 21.15 -5.73
C SER A 192 -9.22 21.87 -4.53
N ILE A 193 -8.65 21.75 -3.32
CA ILE A 193 -9.11 22.53 -2.16
C ILE A 193 -8.87 24.02 -2.36
N ILE A 194 -7.69 24.41 -2.85
CA ILE A 194 -7.35 25.82 -3.09
C ILE A 194 -8.32 26.44 -4.10
N PHE A 195 -8.60 25.77 -5.21
CA PHE A 195 -9.56 26.24 -6.22
C PHE A 195 -10.98 26.28 -5.68
N TYR A 196 -11.38 25.27 -4.90
CA TYR A 196 -12.68 25.28 -4.22
C TYR A 196 -12.80 26.46 -3.24
N ALA A 197 -11.74 26.80 -2.50
CA ALA A 197 -11.71 27.96 -1.61
C ALA A 197 -11.72 29.29 -2.39
N MET A 198 -10.97 29.36 -3.50
CA MET A 198 -10.90 30.54 -4.39
C MET A 198 -12.28 30.94 -4.94
N ARG A 199 -13.20 29.98 -5.09
CA ARG A 199 -14.62 30.23 -5.44
C ARG A 199 -15.33 31.22 -4.50
N TYR A 200 -14.93 31.28 -3.23
CA TYR A 200 -15.58 32.12 -2.22
C TYR A 200 -15.01 33.55 -2.16
N PHE A 201 -13.91 33.84 -2.88
CA PHE A 201 -13.34 35.18 -2.94
C PHE A 201 -14.01 36.02 -4.04
N LYS A 202 -14.43 37.24 -3.68
CA LYS A 202 -15.27 38.14 -4.51
C LYS A 202 -14.67 38.48 -5.88
N PHE A 203 -13.33 38.49 -6.01
CA PHE A 203 -12.61 38.78 -7.27
C PHE A 203 -12.38 37.56 -8.16
N PHE A 204 -12.31 36.36 -7.59
CA PHE A 204 -11.95 35.12 -8.31
C PHE A 204 -13.13 34.16 -8.49
N GLY A 205 -14.22 34.35 -7.75
CA GLY A 205 -15.30 33.37 -7.61
C GLY A 205 -15.98 32.95 -8.91
N LYS A 206 -16.00 33.83 -9.93
CA LYS A 206 -16.62 33.55 -11.23
C LYS A 206 -15.71 32.80 -12.20
N SER A 207 -14.40 33.09 -12.20
CA SER A 207 -13.44 32.49 -13.14
C SER A 207 -12.93 31.12 -12.69
N PHE A 208 -13.02 30.83 -11.38
CA PHE A 208 -12.55 29.57 -10.79
C PHE A 208 -13.69 28.58 -10.51
N LEU A 209 -14.90 28.85 -11.03
CA LEU A 209 -16.04 27.99 -10.81
C LEU A 209 -15.81 26.60 -11.43
N HIS A 210 -15.84 25.55 -10.62
CA HIS A 210 -15.56 24.17 -11.00
C HIS A 210 -14.12 23.91 -11.49
N ALA A 211 -13.18 24.83 -11.25
CA ALA A 211 -11.76 24.62 -11.54
C ALA A 211 -11.14 23.50 -10.67
N GLU A 212 -11.74 23.22 -9.51
CA GLU A 212 -11.40 22.08 -8.65
C GLU A 212 -11.58 20.72 -9.35
N LEU A 213 -12.51 20.62 -10.32
CA LEU A 213 -12.74 19.42 -11.12
C LEU A 213 -11.56 19.17 -12.06
N ILE A 214 -11.04 20.23 -12.70
CA ILE A 214 -9.86 20.14 -13.56
C ILE A 214 -8.66 19.69 -12.73
N ALA A 215 -8.44 20.28 -11.56
CA ALA A 215 -7.35 19.87 -10.67
C ALA A 215 -7.49 18.39 -10.26
N ALA A 216 -8.70 17.94 -9.91
CA ALA A 216 -8.94 16.54 -9.55
C ALA A 216 -8.64 15.61 -10.73
N SER A 217 -9.14 15.92 -11.93
CA SER A 217 -8.90 15.15 -13.16
C SER A 217 -7.42 15.10 -13.55
N VAL A 218 -6.72 16.24 -13.51
CA VAL A 218 -5.28 16.32 -13.78
C VAL A 218 -4.50 15.51 -12.74
N GLY A 219 -4.89 15.58 -11.47
CA GLY A 219 -4.29 14.77 -10.41
C GLY A 219 -4.44 13.27 -10.67
N LEU A 220 -5.64 12.82 -11.02
CA LEU A 220 -5.95 11.42 -11.33
C LEU A 220 -5.18 10.90 -12.55
N ILE A 221 -5.14 11.65 -13.66
CA ILE A 221 -4.41 11.19 -14.84
C ILE A 221 -2.90 11.12 -14.58
N LEU A 222 -2.34 12.05 -13.78
CA LEU A 222 -0.93 11.97 -13.36
C LEU A 222 -0.68 10.73 -12.48
N LEU A 223 -1.60 10.41 -11.57
CA LEU A 223 -1.52 9.16 -10.81
C LEU A 223 -1.52 7.93 -11.73
N THR A 224 -2.40 7.89 -12.72
CA THR A 224 -2.46 6.82 -13.73
C THR A 224 -1.19 6.72 -14.57
N ILE A 225 -0.69 7.84 -15.10
CA ILE A 225 0.57 7.88 -15.85
C ILE A 225 1.70 7.37 -14.95
N GLY A 226 1.81 7.86 -13.72
CA GLY A 226 2.82 7.43 -12.76
C GLY A 226 2.76 5.93 -12.44
N MET A 227 1.55 5.38 -12.30
CA MET A 227 1.32 3.93 -12.13
C MET A 227 1.73 3.12 -13.37
N VAL A 228 1.50 3.65 -14.58
CA VAL A 228 1.92 3.02 -15.84
C VAL A 228 3.44 3.05 -15.97
N THR A 229 4.06 4.22 -15.86
CA THR A 229 5.51 4.42 -16.00
C THR A 229 6.29 3.64 -14.94
N GLY A 230 5.82 3.66 -13.69
CA GLY A 230 6.48 2.97 -12.58
C GLY A 230 6.20 1.47 -12.49
N LYS A 231 5.39 0.92 -13.42
CA LYS A 231 5.04 -0.51 -13.52
C LYS A 231 4.49 -1.07 -12.19
N LYS A 232 4.61 -2.38 -11.96
CA LYS A 232 4.17 -3.01 -10.69
C LYS A 232 4.91 -2.42 -9.48
N LYS A 233 6.16 -1.98 -9.63
CA LYS A 233 6.96 -1.44 -8.51
C LYS A 233 6.48 -0.08 -7.99
N ALA A 234 5.80 0.74 -8.81
CA ALA A 234 5.13 1.96 -8.33
C ALA A 234 3.84 1.69 -7.54
N LEU A 235 3.34 0.46 -7.53
CA LEU A 235 2.23 0.07 -6.65
C LEU A 235 2.74 -0.65 -5.40
N TYR A 236 3.78 -1.49 -5.52
CA TYR A 236 4.17 -2.42 -4.44
C TYR A 236 5.57 -2.20 -3.89
N GLY A 237 6.30 -1.20 -4.39
CA GLY A 237 7.69 -0.91 -4.00
C GLY A 237 7.86 -0.42 -2.56
N SER A 238 6.79 -0.34 -1.78
CA SER A 238 6.82 -0.14 -0.34
C SER A 238 7.35 -1.38 0.40
N SER A 239 7.30 -2.56 -0.23
CA SER A 239 7.77 -3.82 0.34
C SER A 239 9.09 -4.27 -0.28
N ILE A 240 9.94 -4.87 0.54
CA ILE A 240 11.22 -5.43 0.11
C ILE A 240 11.18 -6.93 0.34
N VAL A 241 11.03 -7.72 -0.71
CA VAL A 241 11.22 -9.17 -0.60
C VAL A 241 12.71 -9.47 -0.61
N ILE A 242 13.16 -10.17 0.42
CA ILE A 242 14.57 -10.53 0.62
C ILE A 242 14.83 -11.86 -0.05
N SER A 243 14.04 -12.86 0.33
CA SER A 243 14.18 -14.23 -0.15
C SER A 243 12.82 -14.90 -0.28
N ILE A 244 12.78 -15.89 -1.16
CA ILE A 244 11.73 -16.88 -1.24
C ILE A 244 12.37 -18.26 -1.13
N ASN A 245 11.76 -19.13 -0.33
CA ASN A 245 12.21 -20.50 -0.14
C ASN A 245 11.01 -21.45 -0.25
N ILE A 246 11.19 -22.60 -0.88
CA ILE A 246 10.18 -23.65 -0.99
C ILE A 246 10.80 -24.95 -0.50
N TYR A 247 10.14 -25.58 0.46
CA TYR A 247 10.57 -26.83 1.07
C TYR A 247 9.53 -27.91 0.82
N ASN A 248 9.98 -29.16 0.77
CA ASN A 248 9.07 -30.30 0.83
C ASN A 248 8.66 -30.60 2.29
N LYS A 249 7.75 -31.57 2.47
CA LYS A 249 7.26 -32.03 3.78
C LYS A 249 8.34 -32.57 4.72
N HIS A 250 9.51 -32.90 4.19
CA HIS A 250 10.66 -33.39 4.95
C HIS A 250 11.63 -32.25 5.33
N GLY A 251 11.33 -31.00 4.97
CA GLY A 251 12.21 -29.87 5.22
C GLY A 251 13.39 -29.77 4.27
N LEU A 252 13.40 -30.50 3.14
CA LEU A 252 14.39 -30.33 2.09
C LEU A 252 14.06 -29.10 1.26
N ASN A 253 15.04 -28.23 1.06
CA ASN A 253 14.90 -27.05 0.21
C ASN A 253 14.87 -27.43 -1.26
N LEU A 254 13.74 -27.22 -1.92
CA LEU A 254 13.55 -27.44 -3.36
C LEU A 254 13.89 -26.19 -4.17
N TYR A 255 13.75 -25.01 -3.58
CA TYR A 255 14.00 -23.75 -4.26
C TYR A 255 14.34 -22.65 -3.26
N GLN A 256 15.45 -21.95 -3.52
CA GLN A 256 15.81 -20.73 -2.82
C GLN A 256 16.22 -19.65 -3.81
N GLY A 257 15.56 -18.50 -3.72
CA GLY A 257 15.83 -17.35 -4.57
C GLY A 257 15.93 -16.07 -3.76
N PHE A 258 16.92 -15.23 -4.07
CA PHE A 258 17.13 -13.93 -3.42
C PHE A 258 16.75 -12.79 -4.35
N LEU A 259 15.90 -11.89 -3.84
CA LEU A 259 15.46 -10.69 -4.55
C LEU A 259 16.19 -9.42 -4.06
N SER A 260 16.81 -9.51 -2.88
CA SER A 260 17.74 -8.52 -2.31
C SER A 260 19.15 -9.13 -2.14
N SER A 261 20.06 -8.43 -1.47
CA SER A 261 21.43 -8.89 -1.20
C SER A 261 21.43 -10.33 -0.65
N PRO A 262 22.13 -11.29 -1.28
CA PRO A 262 22.13 -12.67 -0.84
C PRO A 262 22.70 -12.75 0.58
N HIS A 263 21.98 -13.43 1.47
CA HIS A 263 22.42 -13.72 2.83
C HIS A 263 22.23 -15.21 3.08
N TYR A 264 23.13 -15.81 3.85
CA TYR A 264 23.02 -17.22 4.21
C TYR A 264 21.81 -17.41 5.12
N ILE A 265 20.87 -18.26 4.70
CA ILE A 265 19.73 -18.68 5.50
C ILE A 265 20.00 -20.11 5.94
N ASN A 266 19.99 -20.37 7.26
CA ASN A 266 20.00 -21.73 7.77
C ASN A 266 18.62 -22.37 7.49
N GLU A 267 18.58 -23.18 6.44
CA GLU A 267 17.39 -23.82 5.91
C GLU A 267 16.67 -24.72 6.92
N HIS A 268 17.44 -25.46 7.72
CA HIS A 268 16.92 -26.35 8.75
C HIS A 268 16.25 -25.58 9.89
N LEU A 269 16.79 -24.43 10.25
CA LEU A 269 16.24 -23.58 11.30
C LEU A 269 14.87 -23.02 10.90
N VAL A 270 14.75 -22.49 9.68
CA VAL A 270 13.49 -21.85 9.22
C VAL A 270 12.36 -22.87 9.11
N SER A 271 12.63 -24.03 8.48
CA SER A 271 11.65 -25.10 8.37
C SER A 271 11.29 -25.67 9.75
N GLY A 272 12.27 -25.86 10.64
CA GLY A 272 12.07 -26.37 11.99
C GLY A 272 11.20 -25.45 12.84
N VAL A 273 11.51 -24.15 12.87
CA VAL A 273 10.76 -23.15 13.65
C VAL A 273 9.31 -23.03 13.17
N ALA A 274 9.09 -22.98 11.86
CA ALA A 274 7.73 -22.89 11.31
C ALA A 274 6.90 -24.14 11.61
N THR A 275 7.52 -25.32 11.54
CA THR A 275 6.84 -26.58 11.88
C THR A 275 6.53 -26.65 13.37
N ALA A 276 7.44 -26.20 14.23
CA ALA A 276 7.20 -26.12 15.68
C ALA A 276 6.05 -25.17 16.01
N ILE A 277 6.01 -23.98 15.40
CA ILE A 277 4.91 -23.02 15.60
C ILE A 277 3.57 -23.59 15.10
N ALA A 278 3.57 -24.27 13.96
CA ALA A 278 2.37 -24.91 13.42
C ALA A 278 1.87 -26.05 14.34
N ALA A 279 2.76 -26.89 14.84
CA ALA A 279 2.42 -27.97 15.78
C ALA A 279 1.84 -27.40 17.08
N PHE A 280 2.52 -26.41 17.67
CA PHE A 280 2.05 -25.72 18.87
C PHE A 280 0.68 -25.06 18.66
N GLY A 281 0.50 -24.35 17.54
CA GLY A 281 -0.79 -23.75 17.19
C GLY A 281 -1.89 -24.79 16.99
N SER A 282 -1.57 -25.93 16.38
CA SER A 282 -2.51 -27.02 16.17
C SER A 282 -2.94 -27.68 17.48
N GLU A 283 -2.01 -27.84 18.41
CA GLU A 283 -2.27 -28.39 19.74
C GLU A 283 -3.18 -27.46 20.58
N ILE A 284 -2.95 -26.14 20.51
CA ILE A 284 -3.81 -25.16 21.21
C ILE A 284 -5.23 -25.12 20.63
N VAL A 285 -5.34 -25.13 19.30
CA VAL A 285 -6.63 -24.95 18.62
C VAL A 285 -7.42 -26.26 18.53
N GLY A 286 -6.75 -27.41 18.57
CA GLY A 286 -7.34 -28.73 18.38
C GLY A 286 -7.61 -29.08 16.91
N GLU A 287 -7.08 -28.30 15.97
CA GLU A 287 -7.20 -28.49 14.52
C GLU A 287 -5.85 -28.28 13.83
N GLU A 288 -5.68 -28.76 12.59
CA GLU A 288 -4.44 -28.49 11.85
C GLU A 288 -4.35 -26.99 11.48
N VAL A 289 -3.48 -26.26 12.18
CA VAL A 289 -3.25 -24.83 11.96
C VAL A 289 -1.84 -24.61 11.43
N PHE A 290 -1.73 -23.76 10.41
CA PHE A 290 -0.45 -23.30 9.88
C PHE A 290 -0.36 -21.77 9.98
N PRO A 291 0.71 -21.21 10.56
CA PRO A 291 0.86 -19.77 10.69
C PRO A 291 0.90 -19.12 9.31
N LYS A 292 0.14 -18.04 9.11
CA LYS A 292 0.15 -17.28 7.86
C LYS A 292 1.33 -16.30 7.79
N GLU A 293 1.71 -15.76 8.94
CA GLU A 293 2.79 -14.77 9.07
C GLU A 293 3.42 -14.88 10.46
N ILE A 294 4.74 -14.69 10.53
CA ILE A 294 5.49 -14.49 11.77
C ILE A 294 6.14 -13.10 11.68
N ASP A 295 5.73 -12.20 12.57
CA ASP A 295 6.29 -10.85 12.70
C ASP A 295 7.60 -10.92 13.51
N LEU A 296 8.70 -10.49 12.89
CA LEU A 296 10.05 -10.43 13.46
C LEU A 296 10.47 -8.97 13.73
N GLY A 297 9.49 -8.07 13.89
CA GLY A 297 9.68 -6.64 14.13
C GLY A 297 9.95 -5.87 12.83
N ASP A 298 11.22 -5.83 12.41
CA ASP A 298 11.60 -5.13 11.18
C ASP A 298 11.28 -5.92 9.90
N TYR A 299 11.06 -7.23 10.04
CA TYR A 299 10.82 -8.16 8.95
C TYR A 299 9.63 -9.04 9.26
N SER A 300 8.98 -9.56 8.21
CA SER A 300 7.94 -10.57 8.33
C SER A 300 8.31 -11.80 7.52
N LEU A 301 8.08 -12.97 8.11
CA LEU A 301 8.11 -14.24 7.41
C LEU A 301 6.67 -14.61 7.04
N ILE A 302 6.36 -14.59 5.75
CA ILE A 302 5.06 -15.02 5.22
C ILE A 302 5.15 -16.50 4.87
N LEU A 303 4.18 -17.30 5.30
CA LEU A 303 4.20 -18.75 5.13
C LEU A 303 2.92 -19.26 4.46
N VAL A 304 3.09 -20.25 3.59
CA VAL A 304 1.98 -20.98 2.96
C VAL A 304 2.31 -22.46 2.89
N LYS A 305 1.43 -23.32 3.40
CA LYS A 305 1.49 -24.77 3.22
C LYS A 305 0.50 -25.20 2.14
N LYS A 306 0.94 -26.04 1.21
CA LYS A 306 0.06 -26.72 0.23
C LYS A 306 0.47 -28.18 0.10
N SER A 307 -0.42 -29.08 0.53
CA SER A 307 -0.21 -30.53 0.49
C SER A 307 1.15 -30.93 1.09
N ASN A 308 2.14 -31.25 0.24
CA ASN A 308 3.47 -31.71 0.63
C ASN A 308 4.56 -30.63 0.58
N PHE A 309 4.20 -29.36 0.38
CA PHE A 309 5.15 -28.27 0.24
C PHE A 309 4.86 -27.12 1.20
N SER A 310 5.92 -26.47 1.66
CA SER A 310 5.87 -25.26 2.48
C SER A 310 6.67 -24.15 1.80
N GLY A 311 6.01 -23.04 1.53
CA GLY A 311 6.60 -21.84 0.94
C GLY A 311 6.80 -20.75 1.98
N PHE A 312 7.91 -20.04 1.86
CA PHE A 312 8.33 -18.99 2.78
C PHE A 312 8.80 -17.77 2.00
N ILE A 313 8.31 -16.59 2.37
CA ILE A 313 8.85 -15.33 1.90
C ILE A 313 9.30 -14.51 3.09
N CYS A 314 10.58 -14.13 3.11
CA CYS A 314 11.08 -13.14 4.04
C CYS A 314 10.98 -11.76 3.36
N CYS A 315 10.31 -10.81 4.01
CA CYS A 315 10.16 -9.47 3.47
C CYS A 315 10.15 -8.39 4.54
N LYS A 316 10.56 -7.18 4.13
CA LYS A 316 10.31 -5.95 4.86
C LYS A 316 8.98 -5.38 4.41
N TYR A 317 8.09 -5.08 5.37
CA TYR A 317 6.76 -4.51 5.10
C TYR A 317 5.88 -5.44 4.25
N PRO A 318 5.29 -6.49 4.83
CA PRO A 318 4.41 -7.40 4.11
C PRO A 318 3.28 -6.64 3.39
N THR A 319 2.75 -7.24 2.32
CA THR A 319 1.58 -6.73 1.59
C THR A 319 0.64 -7.89 1.26
N ILE A 320 -0.66 -7.62 1.11
CA ILE A 320 -1.66 -8.63 0.68
C ILE A 320 -1.24 -9.30 -0.62
N GLN A 321 -0.52 -8.59 -1.50
CA GLN A 321 0.01 -9.15 -2.72
C GLN A 321 1.12 -10.17 -2.53
N ILE A 322 2.01 -9.99 -1.55
CA ILE A 322 3.04 -11.00 -1.28
C ILE A 322 2.39 -12.28 -0.76
N HIS A 323 1.40 -12.15 0.12
CA HIS A 323 0.58 -13.26 0.59
C HIS A 323 -0.10 -14.02 -0.56
N ARG A 324 -0.83 -13.29 -1.43
CA ARG A 324 -1.48 -13.90 -2.61
C ARG A 324 -0.46 -14.42 -3.62
N GLY A 325 0.66 -13.72 -3.80
CA GLY A 325 1.73 -14.10 -4.71
C GLY A 325 2.35 -15.42 -4.30
N LEU A 326 2.71 -15.58 -3.01
CA LEU A 326 3.20 -16.85 -2.48
C LEU A 326 2.17 -17.96 -2.64
N ARG A 327 0.90 -17.70 -2.32
CA ARG A 327 -0.17 -18.68 -2.51
C ARG A 327 -0.27 -19.14 -3.95
N ASN A 328 -0.29 -18.21 -4.91
CA ASN A 328 -0.36 -18.53 -6.33
C ASN A 328 0.90 -19.28 -6.80
N ILE A 329 2.08 -18.92 -6.30
CA ILE A 329 3.33 -19.66 -6.57
C ILE A 329 3.18 -21.09 -6.08
N MET A 330 2.83 -21.29 -4.82
CA MET A 330 2.64 -22.62 -4.23
C MET A 330 1.53 -23.41 -4.93
N GLU A 331 0.49 -22.73 -5.43
CA GLU A 331 -0.60 -23.38 -6.14
C GLU A 331 -0.19 -23.97 -7.48
N ASN A 332 0.78 -23.34 -8.15
CA ASN A 332 1.27 -23.69 -9.48
C ASN A 332 2.65 -24.36 -9.43
N PHE A 333 3.19 -24.63 -8.25
CA PHE A 333 4.50 -25.26 -8.07
C PHE A 333 4.39 -26.78 -8.28
N ASP A 334 5.35 -27.35 -9.00
CA ASP A 334 5.54 -28.79 -9.17
C ASP A 334 7.01 -29.11 -8.82
N GLU A 335 7.24 -30.21 -8.10
CA GLU A 335 8.56 -30.69 -7.70
C GLU A 335 9.50 -30.95 -8.89
N LYS A 336 8.94 -31.24 -10.07
CA LYS A 336 9.71 -31.45 -11.30
C LYS A 336 10.21 -30.16 -11.95
N MET A 337 9.75 -29.00 -11.50
CA MET A 337 10.16 -27.72 -12.07
C MET A 337 11.64 -27.43 -11.77
N ASN A 338 12.37 -27.00 -12.78
CA ASN A 338 13.74 -26.53 -12.61
C ASN A 338 13.78 -25.10 -12.03
N TYR A 339 14.97 -24.66 -11.63
CA TYR A 339 15.16 -23.33 -11.02
C TYR A 339 14.65 -22.18 -11.90
N GLU A 340 14.82 -22.26 -13.23
CA GLU A 340 14.39 -21.20 -14.15
C GLU A 340 12.87 -21.13 -14.26
N GLU A 341 12.21 -22.28 -14.29
CA GLU A 341 10.75 -22.38 -14.32
C GLU A 341 10.15 -21.81 -13.04
N VAL A 342 10.70 -22.19 -11.88
CA VAL A 342 10.26 -21.62 -10.59
C VAL A 342 10.56 -20.12 -10.54
N SER A 343 11.72 -19.66 -11.01
CA SER A 343 12.06 -18.24 -11.04
C SER A 343 11.12 -17.43 -11.94
N LYS A 344 10.73 -17.98 -13.10
CA LYS A 344 9.70 -17.40 -13.97
C LYS A 344 8.35 -17.32 -13.25
N LEU A 345 7.96 -18.37 -12.53
CA LEU A 345 6.74 -18.41 -11.71
C LEU A 345 6.75 -17.32 -10.63
N VAL A 346 7.87 -17.18 -9.91
CA VAL A 346 8.09 -16.14 -8.91
C VAL A 346 7.95 -14.75 -9.54
N SER A 347 8.61 -14.50 -10.67
CA SER A 347 8.54 -13.19 -11.35
C SER A 347 7.16 -12.85 -11.93
N LYS A 348 6.34 -13.88 -12.25
CA LYS A 348 4.97 -13.73 -12.71
C LYS A 348 4.08 -13.20 -11.59
N PHE A 349 4.20 -13.80 -10.40
CA PHE A 349 3.32 -13.54 -9.26
C PHE A 349 3.85 -12.50 -8.26
N LEU A 350 5.16 -12.23 -8.24
CA LEU A 350 5.78 -11.19 -7.42
C LEU A 350 6.35 -10.05 -8.27
N PRO A 351 6.16 -8.79 -7.87
CA PRO A 351 6.57 -7.61 -8.66
C PRO A 351 8.06 -7.24 -8.54
N TYR A 352 8.89 -8.08 -7.92
CA TYR A 352 10.26 -7.71 -7.52
C TYR A 352 11.34 -8.12 -8.54
N GLY A 353 11.00 -8.85 -9.59
CA GLY A 353 11.93 -9.30 -10.63
C GLY A 353 12.27 -10.79 -10.53
N LEU A 354 13.29 -11.22 -11.27
CA LEU A 354 13.79 -12.60 -11.22
C LEU A 354 14.67 -12.80 -9.98
N PRO A 355 14.42 -13.84 -9.17
CA PRO A 355 15.29 -14.18 -8.05
C PRO A 355 16.68 -14.59 -8.54
N LYS A 356 17.71 -14.06 -7.90
CA LYS A 356 19.11 -14.43 -8.16
C LYS A 356 19.41 -15.75 -7.45
N LYS A 357 20.05 -16.67 -8.19
CA LYS A 357 20.60 -17.90 -7.64
C LYS A 357 21.89 -17.56 -6.90
N ILE A 358 22.13 -18.18 -5.74
CA ILE A 358 23.48 -18.15 -5.14
C ILE A 358 24.37 -19.11 -5.95
N PRO A 359 25.54 -18.68 -6.43
CA PRO A 359 26.54 -19.61 -6.93
C PRO A 359 26.96 -20.54 -5.78
N ILE A 360 26.84 -21.85 -5.98
CA ILE A 360 27.11 -22.91 -4.98
C ILE A 360 28.48 -22.73 -4.29
N ASP A 361 29.43 -22.11 -5.00
CA ASP A 361 30.80 -21.84 -4.55
C ASP A 361 30.91 -20.84 -3.38
N LEU A 362 29.96 -19.88 -3.26
CA LEU A 362 29.90 -18.97 -2.10
C LEU A 362 29.34 -19.64 -0.85
N THR A 363 28.40 -20.57 -1.01
CA THR A 363 27.79 -21.32 0.09
C THR A 363 28.83 -22.18 0.82
N TYR A 364 29.75 -22.78 0.05
CA TYR A 364 30.84 -23.58 0.62
C TYR A 364 31.87 -22.72 1.35
N LYS A 365 32.29 -21.58 0.78
CA LYS A 365 33.28 -20.68 1.38
C LYS A 365 32.79 -20.01 2.67
N ILE A 366 31.54 -19.55 2.71
CA ILE A 366 30.96 -18.93 3.92
C ILE A 366 30.73 -19.98 5.01
N GLY A 367 30.27 -21.18 4.65
CA GLY A 367 30.12 -22.29 5.60
C GLY A 367 31.45 -22.77 6.20
N LEU A 368 32.52 -22.79 5.40
CA LEU A 368 33.89 -23.08 5.87
C LEU A 368 34.40 -21.99 6.82
N GLN A 369 34.28 -20.70 6.45
CA GLN A 369 34.71 -19.59 7.32
C GLN A 369 33.98 -19.57 8.67
N GLN A 370 32.68 -19.87 8.70
CA GLN A 370 31.95 -19.94 9.98
C GLN A 370 32.38 -21.14 10.84
N LYS A 371 32.66 -22.30 10.24
CA LYS A 371 33.19 -23.46 10.97
C LYS A 371 34.60 -23.20 11.52
N GLU A 372 35.45 -22.52 10.75
CA GLU A 372 36.81 -22.15 11.18
C GLU A 372 36.79 -21.15 12.34
N MET A 373 35.92 -20.12 12.28
CA MET A 373 35.78 -19.16 13.39
C MET A 373 35.23 -19.81 14.68
N VAL A 374 34.29 -20.75 14.57
CA VAL A 374 33.78 -21.48 15.75
C VAL A 374 34.85 -22.40 16.32
N ALA A 375 35.62 -23.10 15.48
CA ALA A 375 36.72 -23.93 15.94
C ALA A 375 37.83 -23.12 16.63
N GLN A 376 38.18 -21.94 16.09
CA GLN A 376 39.13 -21.03 16.71
C GLN A 376 38.64 -20.51 18.06
N LYS A 377 37.35 -20.17 18.17
CA LYS A 377 36.76 -19.70 19.43
C LYS A 377 36.76 -20.77 20.51
N VAL A 378 36.44 -22.02 20.15
CA VAL A 378 36.48 -23.16 21.08
C VAL A 378 37.90 -23.47 21.54
N ASN A 379 38.90 -23.35 20.65
CA ASN A 379 40.30 -23.54 21.04
C ASN A 379 40.80 -22.42 21.96
N LEU A 380 40.44 -21.16 21.69
CA LEU A 380 40.75 -20.02 22.55
C LEU A 380 40.12 -20.15 23.94
N GLU A 381 38.88 -20.63 24.02
CA GLU A 381 38.21 -20.89 25.31
C GLU A 381 38.89 -22.02 26.09
N LYS A 382 39.36 -23.07 25.41
CA LYS A 382 40.15 -24.14 26.05
C LYS A 382 41.50 -23.65 26.58
N GLU A 383 42.24 -22.90 25.77
CA GLU A 383 43.54 -22.34 26.18
C GLU A 383 43.40 -21.40 27.38
N GLN A 384 42.32 -20.61 27.44
CA GLN A 384 42.01 -19.75 28.59
C GLN A 384 41.64 -20.54 29.85
N THR A 385 40.94 -21.67 29.69
CA THR A 385 40.58 -22.55 30.82
C THR A 385 41.82 -23.24 31.39
N GLU A 386 42.72 -23.72 30.54
CA GLU A 386 43.97 -24.37 30.96
C GLU A 386 44.95 -23.38 31.62
N THR A 387 44.99 -22.11 31.19
CA THR A 387 45.79 -21.08 31.86
C THR A 387 45.21 -20.69 33.23
N LEU A 388 43.89 -20.68 33.38
CA LEU A 388 43.23 -20.46 34.68
C LEU A 388 43.54 -21.60 35.66
N GLU A 389 43.46 -22.86 35.22
CA GLU A 389 43.78 -24.03 36.06
C GLU A 389 45.27 -24.07 36.47
N GLN A 390 46.19 -23.67 35.59
CA GLN A 390 47.61 -23.56 35.94
C GLN A 390 47.88 -22.42 36.94
N THR A 391 47.17 -21.30 36.79
CA THR A 391 47.30 -20.16 37.69
C THR A 391 46.75 -20.50 39.09
N GLU A 392 45.64 -21.22 39.18
CA GLU A 392 45.08 -21.72 40.45
C GLU A 392 45.99 -22.77 41.12
N SER A 393 46.58 -23.70 40.37
CA SER A 393 47.54 -24.68 40.94
C SER A 393 48.84 -24.05 41.47
N SER A 394 49.22 -22.88 40.93
CA SER A 394 50.40 -22.12 41.39
C SER A 394 50.15 -21.27 42.64
N LEU A 395 48.88 -21.03 43.01
CA LEU A 395 48.50 -20.30 44.22
C LEU A 395 48.40 -21.21 45.46
N ASP A 396 48.20 -22.52 45.28
CA ASP A 396 48.03 -23.50 46.36
C ASP A 396 49.34 -24.04 46.98
N THR A 397 50.51 -23.52 46.59
CA THR A 397 51.82 -23.89 47.19
C THR A 397 52.45 -22.83 48.09
N SER A 398 51.75 -21.72 48.38
CA SER A 398 52.20 -20.78 49.43
C SER A 398 51.66 -21.19 50.80
N THR A 399 52.45 -21.97 51.52
CA THR A 399 52.28 -22.28 52.94
C THR A 399 52.33 -20.98 53.73
N ILE A 400 51.22 -20.62 54.36
CA ILE A 400 51.15 -19.55 55.35
C ILE A 400 51.71 -20.12 56.66
N ASP A 401 52.98 -19.82 56.97
CA ASP A 401 53.53 -19.98 58.30
C ASP A 401 52.94 -18.91 59.23
N PHE A 402 52.13 -19.34 60.18
CA PHE A 402 51.67 -18.52 61.31
C PHE A 402 52.70 -18.59 62.44
N ASN A 403 53.19 -17.43 62.88
CA ASN A 403 53.79 -17.20 64.20
C ASN A 403 52.87 -16.31 65.02
#